data_AF-A0A4W5KAG5-F1
#
_entry.id   AF-A0A4W5KAG5-F1
#
_cell.length_a   1.000
_cell.length_b   1.000
_cell.length_c   1.000
_cell.angle_alpha   90.00
_cell.angle_beta   90.00
_cell.angle_gamma   90.00
#
_symmetry.space_group_name_H-M   'P 1'
#
loop_
_entity.id
_entity.type
_entity.pdbx_description
1 polymer ?
#
loop_
_entity_poly.entity_id
_entity_poly.type
_entity_poly.pdbx_seq_one_letter_code
_entity_poly.pdbx_strand_id
1 'polypeptide(L)'
;MIKAILIFNNHGKPRLSKFYEHYSEDTEQQIIRETFHLVSKRDENVCNFLEGGMLIGGSENKLIYRHYATLYFVFCVDSSESELGILDLIQVFVETLDKCFENVCELDLIFHVDKVHNILAEMVMGGMVLETNMNEIITQVDAQNKMEKSETFIFQSPRQDR
;
A
#
# COMPACT_ATOMS: atom_id res chain seq x y z
N MET A 1 11.82 -10.43 -1.49
CA MET A 1 11.36 -9.26 -0.72
C MET A 1 10.52 -8.30 -1.55
N ILE A 2 9.63 -7.57 -0.87
CA ILE A 2 8.80 -6.51 -1.45
C ILE A 2 9.63 -5.22 -1.54
N LYS A 3 9.73 -4.66 -2.74
CA LYS A 3 10.50 -3.43 -3.03
C LYS A 3 9.65 -2.17 -2.99
N ALA A 4 8.42 -2.26 -3.49
CA ALA A 4 7.49 -1.14 -3.49
C ALA A 4 6.03 -1.62 -3.48
N ILE A 5 5.17 -0.83 -2.84
CA ILE A 5 3.72 -1.01 -2.84
C ILE A 5 3.11 0.29 -3.33
N LEU A 6 2.35 0.21 -4.42
CA LEU A 6 1.76 1.33 -5.12
C LEU A 6 0.26 1.14 -5.24
N ILE A 7 -0.49 2.19 -4.93
CA ILE A 7 -1.91 2.28 -5.26
C ILE A 7 -2.09 3.52 -6.11
N PHE A 8 -2.71 3.38 -7.27
CA PHE A 8 -3.05 4.51 -8.14
C PHE A 8 -4.39 4.29 -8.84
N ASN A 9 -5.03 5.36 -9.25
CA ASN A 9 -6.33 5.28 -9.90
C ASN A 9 -6.24 5.04 -11.41
N ASN A 10 -7.40 4.95 -12.08
CA ASN A 10 -7.51 4.80 -13.53
C ASN A 10 -6.88 5.93 -14.38
N HIS A 11 -6.44 7.03 -13.75
CA HIS A 11 -5.74 8.13 -14.41
C HIS A 11 -4.24 8.18 -14.07
N GLY A 12 -3.71 7.18 -13.35
CA GLY A 12 -2.31 7.10 -12.95
C GLY A 12 -1.95 8.06 -11.81
N LYS A 13 -2.94 8.61 -11.09
CA LYS A 13 -2.68 9.43 -9.89
C LYS A 13 -2.41 8.50 -8.70
N PRO A 14 -1.25 8.61 -8.03
CA PRO A 14 -0.95 7.81 -6.85
C PRO A 14 -1.87 8.19 -5.67
N ARG A 15 -2.35 7.16 -4.97
CA ARG A 15 -3.09 7.23 -3.71
C ARG A 15 -2.25 6.72 -2.55
N LEU A 16 -1.35 5.78 -2.83
CA LEU A 16 -0.36 5.28 -1.89
C LEU A 16 0.92 5.01 -2.67
N SER A 17 2.07 5.37 -2.11
CA SER A 17 3.37 5.03 -2.66
C SER A 17 4.32 4.74 -1.50
N LYS A 18 4.70 3.47 -1.35
CA LYS A 18 5.63 3.03 -0.31
C LYS A 18 6.77 2.28 -0.97
N PHE A 19 7.96 2.88 -0.93
CA PHE A 19 9.20 2.24 -1.35
C PHE A 19 9.95 1.72 -0.12
N TYR A 20 10.45 0.49 -0.19
CA TYR A 20 11.27 -0.14 0.84
C TYR A 20 12.77 -0.11 0.51
N GLU A 21 13.09 0.24 -0.72
CA GLU A 21 14.45 0.57 -1.17
C GLU A 21 14.56 2.09 -1.38
N HIS A 22 15.79 2.60 -1.29
CA HIS A 22 16.04 4.02 -1.46
C HIS A 22 16.14 4.38 -2.94
N TYR A 23 15.21 5.22 -3.41
CA TYR A 23 15.23 5.81 -4.76
C TYR A 23 15.29 7.34 -4.65
N SER A 24 15.70 8.03 -5.72
CA SER A 24 15.48 9.48 -5.79
C SER A 24 14.02 9.77 -6.12
N GLU A 25 13.50 10.93 -5.71
CA GLU A 25 12.11 11.33 -5.99
C GLU A 25 11.78 11.27 -7.49
N ASP A 26 12.72 11.70 -8.34
CA ASP A 26 12.56 11.62 -9.80
C ASP A 26 12.40 10.17 -10.27
N THR A 27 13.20 9.25 -9.73
CA THR A 27 13.12 7.82 -10.06
C THR A 27 11.83 7.20 -9.53
N GLU A 28 11.40 7.52 -8.31
CA GLU A 28 10.11 7.04 -7.77
C GLU A 28 8.94 7.46 -8.65
N GLN A 29 8.90 8.73 -9.08
CA GLN A 29 7.86 9.22 -9.99
C GLN A 29 7.91 8.50 -11.35
N GLN A 30 9.11 8.22 -11.86
CA GLN A 30 9.27 7.54 -13.13
C GLN A 30 8.82 6.07 -13.04
N ILE A 31 9.13 5.40 -11.93
CA ILE A 31 8.66 4.04 -11.61
C ILE A 31 7.13 4.02 -11.58
N ILE A 32 6.48 4.92 -10.84
CA ILE A 32 5.01 4.97 -10.76
C ILE A 32 4.39 5.13 -12.15
N ARG A 33 4.95 6.02 -12.97
CA ARG A 33 4.46 6.25 -14.35
C ARG A 33 4.64 5.02 -15.23
N GLU A 34 5.79 4.36 -15.16
CA GLU A 34 6.06 3.14 -15.93
C GLU A 34 5.12 2.00 -15.50
N THR A 35 5.01 1.76 -14.18
CA THR A 35 4.12 0.75 -13.61
C THR A 35 2.67 0.97 -14.04
N PHE A 36 2.17 2.21 -13.98
CA PHE A 36 0.81 2.53 -14.47
C PHE A 36 0.63 2.16 -15.94
N HIS A 37 1.58 2.54 -16.81
CA HIS A 37 1.49 2.22 -18.25
C HIS A 37 1.49 0.71 -18.54
N LEU A 38 2.21 -0.07 -17.74
CA LEU A 38 2.27 -1.53 -17.88
C LEU A 38 0.94 -2.20 -17.48
N VAL A 39 0.29 -1.72 -16.42
CA VAL A 39 -0.96 -2.33 -15.92
C VAL A 39 -2.23 -1.78 -16.58
N SER A 40 -2.27 -0.49 -16.94
CA SER A 40 -3.51 0.19 -17.38
C SER A 40 -3.98 -0.20 -18.77
N LYS A 41 -3.10 -0.74 -19.62
CA LYS A 41 -3.41 -1.13 -21.01
C LYS A 41 -3.88 -2.58 -21.11
N ARG A 42 -3.94 -3.30 -19.99
CA ARG A 42 -4.20 -4.73 -19.94
C ARG A 42 -5.68 -5.01 -19.76
N ASP A 43 -6.15 -6.06 -20.42
CA ASP A 43 -7.50 -6.58 -20.27
C ASP A 43 -7.68 -7.24 -18.89
N GLU A 44 -8.90 -7.29 -18.36
CA GLU A 44 -9.17 -7.91 -17.06
C GLU A 44 -8.96 -9.44 -17.06
N ASN A 45 -8.99 -10.08 -18.23
CA ASN A 45 -8.88 -11.54 -18.37
C ASN A 45 -7.43 -12.06 -18.45
N VAL A 46 -6.43 -11.17 -18.40
CA VAL A 46 -5.02 -11.55 -18.50
C VAL A 46 -4.40 -11.82 -17.13
N CYS A 47 -3.22 -12.44 -17.14
CA CYS A 47 -2.49 -12.73 -15.92
C CYS A 47 -2.15 -11.46 -15.11
N ASN A 48 -2.28 -11.58 -13.79
CA ASN A 48 -1.97 -10.57 -12.77
C ASN A 48 -0.46 -10.42 -12.48
N PHE A 49 0.39 -11.16 -13.19
CA PHE A 49 1.83 -11.16 -13.01
C PHE A 49 2.50 -10.59 -14.25
N LEU A 50 3.45 -9.69 -14.02
CA LEU A 50 4.25 -9.02 -15.04
C LEU A 50 5.71 -9.08 -14.65
N GLU A 51 6.59 -9.12 -15.65
CA GLU A 51 7.99 -8.77 -15.42
C GLU A 51 8.10 -7.28 -15.09
N GLY A 52 9.05 -6.95 -14.23
CA GLY A 52 9.33 -5.60 -13.79
C GLY A 52 9.71 -4.70 -14.96
N GLY A 53 9.24 -3.44 -14.90
CA GLY A 53 9.73 -2.38 -15.78
C GLY A 53 11.24 -2.19 -15.65
N MET A 54 11.86 -1.55 -16.63
CA MET A 54 13.32 -1.35 -16.65
C MET A 54 13.81 -0.61 -15.41
N LEU A 55 12.99 0.32 -14.88
CA LEU A 55 13.38 1.18 -13.77
C LEU A 55 13.26 0.51 -12.41
N ILE A 56 12.44 -0.53 -12.29
CA ILE A 56 12.28 -1.28 -11.03
C ILE A 56 13.18 -2.52 -10.98
N GLY A 57 14.28 -2.52 -11.74
CA GLY A 57 15.25 -3.61 -11.79
C GLY A 57 14.98 -4.70 -12.83
N GLY A 58 14.16 -4.40 -13.85
CA GLY A 58 13.99 -5.23 -15.04
C GLY A 58 13.45 -6.63 -14.78
N SER A 59 13.97 -7.63 -15.51
CA SER A 59 13.52 -9.03 -15.46
C SER A 59 13.72 -9.72 -14.11
N GLU A 60 14.54 -9.16 -13.22
CA GLU A 60 14.81 -9.72 -11.90
C GLU A 60 13.68 -9.45 -10.91
N ASN A 61 12.80 -8.50 -11.22
CA ASN A 61 11.67 -8.14 -10.37
C ASN A 61 10.36 -8.40 -11.12
N LYS A 62 9.29 -8.57 -10.35
CA LYS A 62 7.95 -8.86 -10.85
C LYS A 62 6.98 -7.83 -10.29
N LEU A 63 5.98 -7.48 -11.10
CA LEU A 63 4.84 -6.68 -10.68
C LEU A 63 3.63 -7.60 -10.56
N ILE A 64 3.08 -7.64 -9.35
CA ILE A 64 1.86 -8.39 -9.04
C ILE A 64 0.80 -7.33 -8.80
N TYR A 65 -0.29 -7.38 -9.54
CA TYR A 65 -1.33 -6.37 -9.43
C TYR A 65 -2.73 -6.96 -9.38
N ARG A 66 -3.66 -6.16 -8.84
CA ARG A 66 -5.10 -6.40 -8.98
C ARG A 66 -5.84 -5.08 -9.10
N HIS A 67 -6.87 -5.08 -9.91
CA HIS A 67 -7.74 -3.92 -10.14
C HIS A 67 -9.01 -4.08 -9.31
N TYR A 68 -9.30 -3.10 -8.46
CA TYR A 68 -10.50 -3.02 -7.64
C TYR A 68 -11.20 -1.70 -7.94
N ALA A 69 -12.38 -1.78 -8.57
CA ALA A 69 -13.19 -0.64 -8.98
C ALA A 69 -12.39 0.41 -9.79
N THR A 70 -11.92 1.48 -9.14
CA THR A 70 -11.16 2.58 -9.77
C THR A 70 -9.67 2.58 -9.45
N LEU A 71 -9.20 1.59 -8.67
CA LEU A 71 -7.84 1.55 -8.11
C LEU A 71 -7.08 0.30 -8.56
N TYR A 72 -5.84 0.51 -8.94
CA TYR A 72 -4.85 -0.55 -9.13
C TYR A 72 -4.02 -0.67 -7.87
N PHE A 73 -3.98 -1.87 -7.30
CA PHE A 73 -3.08 -2.26 -6.21
C PHE A 73 -1.93 -3.02 -6.83
N VAL A 74 -0.70 -2.52 -6.68
CA VAL A 74 0.49 -3.09 -7.31
C VAL A 74 1.59 -3.30 -6.29
N PHE A 75 2.09 -4.52 -6.22
CA PHE A 75 3.21 -4.93 -5.40
C PHE A 75 4.38 -5.26 -6.33
N CYS A 76 5.51 -4.62 -6.07
CA CYS A 76 6.74 -4.82 -6.79
C CYS A 76 7.64 -5.69 -5.93
N VAL A 77 7.98 -6.88 -6.40
CA VAL A 77 8.70 -7.89 -5.61
C VAL A 77 9.85 -8.46 -6.42
N ASP A 78 10.85 -9.00 -5.74
CA ASP A 78 11.91 -9.76 -6.41
C ASP A 78 11.45 -11.19 -6.78
N SER A 79 12.31 -11.91 -7.49
CA SER A 79 12.09 -13.29 -7.88
C SER A 79 12.06 -14.30 -6.72
N SER A 80 12.35 -13.89 -5.48
CA SER A 80 12.33 -14.76 -4.31
C SER A 80 10.93 -14.91 -3.70
N GLU A 81 10.03 -13.98 -3.98
CA GLU A 81 8.66 -14.03 -3.47
C GLU A 81 7.75 -14.88 -4.37
N SER A 82 6.77 -15.54 -3.75
CA SER A 82 5.71 -16.25 -4.46
C SER A 82 4.67 -15.27 -5.01
N GLU A 83 4.43 -15.28 -6.32
CA GLU A 83 3.48 -14.35 -6.94
C GLU A 83 2.04 -14.56 -6.43
N LEU A 84 1.66 -15.82 -6.18
CA LEU A 84 0.36 -16.16 -5.60
C LEU A 84 0.24 -15.70 -4.14
N GLY A 85 1.31 -15.79 -3.37
CA GLY A 85 1.34 -15.30 -1.99
C GLY A 85 1.17 -13.78 -1.92
N ILE A 86 1.81 -13.05 -2.82
CA ILE A 86 1.65 -11.60 -2.93
C ILE A 86 0.25 -11.22 -3.41
N LEU A 87 -0.32 -11.99 -4.34
CA LEU A 87 -1.69 -11.76 -4.82
C LEU A 87 -2.72 -11.97 -3.70
N ASP A 88 -2.50 -12.95 -2.82
CA ASP A 88 -3.32 -13.16 -1.61
C ASP A 88 -3.11 -12.05 -0.58
N LEU A 89 -1.87 -11.57 -0.40
CA LEU A 89 -1.57 -10.42 0.46
C LEU A 89 -2.30 -9.13 0.00
N ILE A 90 -2.39 -8.90 -1.32
CA ILE A 90 -3.19 -7.80 -1.87
C ILE A 90 -4.66 -7.93 -1.47
N GLN A 91 -5.22 -9.16 -1.52
CA GLN A 91 -6.60 -9.42 -1.11
C GLN A 91 -6.79 -9.09 0.37
N VAL A 92 -5.93 -9.63 1.24
CA VAL A 92 -5.98 -9.35 2.70
C VAL A 92 -5.89 -7.85 2.96
N PHE A 93 -5.06 -7.12 2.22
CA PHE A 93 -4.91 -5.67 2.40
C PHE A 93 -6.20 -4.93 2.04
N VAL A 94 -6.81 -5.25 0.90
CA VAL A 94 -8.07 -4.63 0.46
C VAL A 94 -9.21 -4.97 1.41
N GLU A 95 -9.33 -6.21 1.87
CA GLU A 95 -10.35 -6.62 2.84
C GLU A 95 -10.16 -5.93 4.21
N THR A 96 -8.91 -5.76 4.64
CA THR A 96 -8.59 -5.02 5.87
C THR A 96 -8.99 -3.56 5.74
N LEU A 97 -8.70 -2.91 4.60
CA LEU A 97 -9.15 -1.55 4.32
C LEU A 97 -10.67 -1.45 4.34
N ASP A 98 -11.37 -2.36 3.66
CA ASP A 98 -12.83 -2.38 3.61
C ASP A 98 -13.48 -2.50 5.00
N LYS A 99 -12.93 -3.36 5.85
CA LYS A 99 -13.37 -3.52 7.24
C LYS A 99 -13.03 -2.32 8.12
N CYS A 100 -11.89 -1.67 7.90
CA CYS A 100 -11.48 -0.48 8.64
C CYS A 100 -12.27 0.79 8.28
N PHE A 101 -12.81 0.88 7.06
CA PHE A 101 -13.53 2.06 6.55
C PHE A 101 -15.04 1.84 6.35
N GLU A 102 -15.55 0.61 6.57
CA GLU A 102 -16.96 0.24 6.41
C GLU A 102 -17.51 0.56 5.00
N ASN A 103 -17.04 -0.18 3.99
CA ASN A 103 -17.22 0.05 2.55
C ASN A 103 -16.25 1.09 1.99
N VAL A 104 -14.97 0.71 1.92
CA VAL A 104 -13.89 1.61 1.51
C VAL A 104 -14.09 2.14 0.09
N CYS A 105 -13.84 3.44 -0.09
CA CYS A 105 -13.81 4.06 -1.42
C CYS A 105 -12.48 4.81 -1.67
N GLU A 106 -12.23 5.20 -2.93
CA GLU A 106 -11.02 5.94 -3.30
C GLU A 106 -10.85 7.24 -2.50
N LEU A 107 -11.94 7.90 -2.12
CA LEU A 107 -11.87 9.13 -1.32
C LEU A 107 -11.33 8.87 0.09
N ASP A 108 -11.64 7.73 0.70
CA ASP A 108 -11.13 7.39 2.04
C ASP A 108 -9.61 7.27 2.03
N LEU A 109 -9.04 6.67 0.98
CA LEU A 109 -7.59 6.59 0.82
C LEU A 109 -6.95 7.97 0.64
N ILE A 110 -7.69 8.96 0.11
CA ILE A 110 -7.19 10.34 -0.09
C ILE A 110 -7.31 11.16 1.20
N PHE A 111 -8.41 11.02 1.94
CA PHE A 111 -8.65 11.82 3.15
C PHE A 111 -8.00 11.22 4.40
N HIS A 112 -7.71 9.91 4.41
CA HIS A 112 -7.16 9.19 5.54
C HIS A 112 -5.86 8.45 5.19
N VAL A 113 -4.97 9.14 4.47
CA VAL A 113 -3.66 8.60 4.03
C VAL A 113 -2.85 8.04 5.20
N ASP A 114 -2.83 8.73 6.34
CA ASP A 114 -2.11 8.28 7.54
C ASP A 114 -2.63 6.92 8.04
N LYS A 115 -3.95 6.75 8.10
CA LYS A 115 -4.58 5.48 8.52
C LYS A 115 -4.26 4.35 7.54
N VAL A 116 -4.23 4.63 6.23
CA VAL A 116 -3.85 3.63 5.21
C VAL A 116 -2.39 3.22 5.37
N HIS A 117 -1.48 4.18 5.63
CA HIS A 117 -0.08 3.88 5.90
C HIS A 117 0.11 3.08 7.19
N ASN A 118 -0.65 3.37 8.24
CA ASN A 118 -0.60 2.61 9.50
C ASN A 118 -1.08 1.16 9.30
N ILE A 119 -2.20 0.97 8.59
CA ILE A 119 -2.68 -0.39 8.22
C ILE A 119 -1.60 -1.12 7.41
N LEU A 120 -1.00 -0.47 6.41
CA LEU A 120 0.06 -1.08 5.63
C LEU A 120 1.28 -1.44 6.47
N ALA A 121 1.66 -0.59 7.44
CA ALA A 121 2.81 -0.81 8.31
C ALA A 121 2.63 -2.04 9.24
N GLU A 122 1.41 -2.33 9.69
CA GLU A 122 1.12 -3.56 10.44
C GLU A 122 1.28 -4.81 9.56
N MET A 123 1.01 -4.69 8.26
CA MET A 123 1.09 -5.82 7.32
C MET A 123 2.51 -6.06 6.79
N VAL A 124 3.21 -4.98 6.41
CA VAL A 124 4.51 -5.04 5.74
C VAL A 124 5.44 -3.97 6.30
N MET A 125 6.61 -4.39 6.77
CA MET A 125 7.69 -3.48 7.17
C MET A 125 9.02 -3.91 6.59
N GLY A 126 9.80 -2.94 6.12
CA GLY A 126 11.12 -3.19 5.53
C GLY A 126 11.09 -4.14 4.33
N GLY A 127 9.96 -4.22 3.61
CA GLY A 127 9.77 -5.13 2.49
C GLY A 127 9.47 -6.58 2.89
N MET A 128 9.22 -6.84 4.17
CA MET A 128 8.88 -8.17 4.72
C MET A 128 7.45 -8.18 5.23
N VAL A 129 6.74 -9.28 4.97
CA VAL A 129 5.38 -9.50 5.51
C VAL A 129 5.48 -9.84 6.99
N LEU A 130 4.73 -9.10 7.82
CA LEU A 130 4.70 -9.29 9.27
C LEU A 130 3.44 -10.04 9.71
N GLU A 131 2.28 -9.54 9.31
CA GLU A 131 0.98 -10.06 9.73
C GLU A 131 0.03 -10.18 8.54
N THR A 132 -0.73 -11.28 8.53
CA THR A 132 -1.75 -11.57 7.51
C THR A 132 -3.13 -11.80 8.13
N ASN A 133 -3.22 -11.90 9.46
CA ASN A 133 -4.49 -11.99 10.14
C ASN A 133 -5.14 -10.61 10.28
N MET A 134 -6.20 -10.38 9.50
CA MET A 134 -6.97 -9.13 9.51
C MET A 134 -7.43 -8.70 10.90
N ASN A 135 -7.80 -9.64 11.78
CA ASN A 135 -8.30 -9.28 13.12
C ASN A 135 -7.19 -8.74 14.02
N GLU A 136 -5.98 -9.29 13.92
CA GLU A 136 -4.81 -8.79 14.64
C GLU A 136 -4.42 -7.41 14.12
N ILE A 137 -4.33 -7.25 12.79
CA ILE A 137 -4.01 -5.96 12.14
C ILE A 137 -4.96 -4.86 12.62
N ILE A 138 -6.28 -5.11 12.55
CA ILE A 138 -7.29 -4.11 12.95
C ILE A 138 -7.16 -3.77 14.43
N THR A 139 -6.92 -4.78 15.29
CA THR A 139 -6.77 -4.58 16.73
C THR A 139 -5.57 -3.68 17.04
N GLN A 140 -4.43 -3.89 16.36
CA GLN A 140 -3.23 -3.07 16.55
C GLN A 140 -3.41 -1.64 16.02
N VAL A 141 -4.01 -1.49 14.83
CA VAL A 141 -4.33 -0.17 14.26
C VAL A 141 -5.26 0.62 15.18
N ASP A 142 -6.28 -0.01 15.76
CA ASP A 142 -7.18 0.64 16.71
C ASP A 142 -6.50 1.00 18.03
N ALA A 143 -5.55 0.17 18.50
CA ALA A 143 -4.74 0.48 19.67
C ALA A 143 -3.86 1.71 19.43
N GLN A 144 -3.20 1.79 18.27
CA GLN A 144 -2.38 2.95 17.86
C GLN A 144 -3.23 4.22 17.76
N ASN A 145 -4.38 4.16 17.09
CA ASN A 145 -5.31 5.29 16.98
C ASN A 145 -5.79 5.82 18.35
N LYS A 146 -5.93 4.94 19.35
CA LYS A 146 -6.27 5.35 20.73
C LYS A 146 -5.10 6.04 21.43
N MET A 147 -3.89 5.55 21.24
CA MET A 147 -2.68 6.14 21.83
C MET A 147 -2.41 7.55 21.26
N GLU A 148 -2.47 7.72 19.94
CA GLU A 148 -2.29 9.03 19.29
C GLU A 148 -3.29 10.09 19.79
N LYS A 149 -4.56 9.68 19.95
CA LYS A 149 -5.58 10.57 20.53
C LYS A 149 -5.23 10.95 21.97
N SER A 150 -4.79 9.99 22.78
CA SER A 150 -4.44 10.23 24.18
C SER A 150 -3.25 11.19 24.34
N GLU A 151 -2.23 11.10 23.49
CA GLU A 151 -1.09 12.02 23.50
C GLU A 151 -1.49 13.44 23.08
N THR A 152 -2.39 13.56 22.10
CA THR A 152 -2.91 14.86 21.65
C THR A 152 -3.65 15.59 22.77
N PHE A 153 -4.40 14.87 23.62
CA PHE A 153 -5.08 15.44 24.79
C PHE A 153 -4.11 15.95 25.86
N ILE A 154 -2.96 15.30 26.04
CA ILE A 154 -1.95 15.71 27.03
C ILE A 154 -1.34 17.06 26.62
N PHE A 155 -1.06 17.27 25.33
CA PHE A 155 -0.48 18.51 24.82
C PHE A 155 -1.46 19.70 24.73
N GLN A 156 -2.77 19.47 24.68
CA GLN A 156 -3.80 20.53 24.62
C GLN A 156 -4.27 21.04 25.98
N SER A 157 -3.74 20.51 27.08
CA SER A 157 -4.00 21.07 28.42
C SER A 157 -3.44 22.50 28.49
N PRO A 158 -4.26 23.53 28.78
CA PRO A 158 -3.74 24.89 28.89
C PRO A 158 -2.69 24.91 30.00
N ARG A 159 -1.50 25.44 29.71
CA ARG A 159 -0.59 25.92 30.75
C ARG A 159 -1.36 27.00 31.53
N GLN A 160 -2.01 26.60 32.62
CA GLN A 160 -2.48 27.50 33.65
C GLN A 160 -1.24 27.98 34.41
N ASP A 161 -0.47 28.85 33.76
CA ASP A 161 0.61 29.58 34.44
C ASP A 161 0.00 30.81 35.14
N ARG A 162 0.27 30.81 36.44
CA ARG A 162 -0.16 31.74 37.49
C ARG A 162 0.39 33.15 37.32
#